data_AF-Q39CZ6-F1
#
_entry.id   AF-Q39CZ6-F1
#
_cell.length_a   1.000
_cell.length_b   1.000
_cell.length_c   1.000
_cell.angle_alpha   90.00
_cell.angle_beta   90.00
_cell.angle_gamma   90.00
#
_symmetry.space_group_name_H-M   'P 1'
#
loop_
_entity.id
_entity.type
_entity.pdbx_description
1 polymer ?
#
loop_
_entity_poly.entity_id
_entity_poly.type
_entity_poly.pdbx_seq_one_letter_code
_entity_poly.pdbx_strand_id
1 'polypeptide(L)' 'MSAGNRQTQAAFRCVGCGHEGHADVVGAINILARGHRVAACGEPVQSGRSVKQEPAEAI' A
#
# COMPACT_ATOMS: atom_id res chain seq x y z
N MET A 1 0.93 8.56 -3.81
CA MET A 1 -0.24 9.02 -3.02
C MET A 1 0.04 10.47 -2.66
N SER A 2 -0.81 11.42 -3.05
CA SER A 2 -0.59 12.83 -2.67
C SER A 2 -0.69 12.96 -1.14
N ALA A 3 0.10 13.85 -0.53
CA ALA A 3 0.02 14.12 0.91
C ALA A 3 -1.40 14.55 1.34
N GLY A 4 -2.14 15.23 0.45
CA GLY A 4 -3.52 15.63 0.70
C GLY A 4 -4.54 14.47 0.73
N ASN A 5 -4.18 13.26 0.26
CA ASN A 5 -5.12 12.14 0.22
C ASN A 5 -5.34 11.48 1.58
N ARG A 6 -4.37 11.60 2.49
CA ARG A 6 -4.40 11.04 3.84
C ARG A 6 -4.04 12.13 4.84
N GLN A 7 -5.07 12.81 5.34
CA GLN A 7 -4.90 13.92 6.28
C GLN A 7 -4.63 13.45 7.71
N THR A 8 -5.22 12.31 8.10
CA THR A 8 -4.99 11.69 9.41
C THR A 8 -4.80 10.19 9.26
N GLN A 9 -4.46 9.49 10.35
CA GLN A 9 -4.37 8.04 10.32
C GLN A 9 -5.69 7.39 9.90
N ALA A 10 -6.83 7.95 10.35
CA ALA A 10 -8.15 7.44 10.07
C ALA A 10 -8.79 8.01 8.79
N ALA A 11 -8.46 9.25 8.41
CA ALA A 11 -9.16 9.94 7.32
C ALA A 11 -8.41 9.86 5.98
N PHE A 12 -9.14 9.40 4.95
CA PHE A 12 -8.74 9.48 3.56
C PHE A 12 -9.77 10.27 2.74
N ARG A 13 -9.29 11.16 1.87
CA ARG A 13 -10.10 11.85 0.85
C ARG A 13 -9.29 12.00 -0.42
N CYS A 14 -9.74 11.41 -1.53
CA CYS A 14 -9.04 11.55 -2.81
C CYS A 14 -9.19 12.98 -3.34
N VAL A 15 -8.09 13.72 -3.50
CA VAL A 15 -8.12 15.09 -4.04
C VAL A 15 -8.56 15.17 -5.50
N GLY A 16 -8.50 14.06 -6.25
CA GLY A 16 -8.86 14.03 -7.67
C GLY A 16 -10.34 13.70 -7.94
N CYS A 17 -10.96 12.85 -7.12
CA CYS A 17 -12.33 12.38 -7.34
C CYS A 17 -13.29 12.58 -6.15
N GLY A 18 -12.79 13.10 -5.02
CA GLY A 18 -13.61 13.38 -3.85
C GLY A 18 -14.00 12.16 -3.01
N HIS A 19 -13.63 10.93 -3.40
CA HIS A 19 -13.93 9.73 -2.63
C HIS A 19 -13.36 9.81 -1.20
N GLU A 20 -14.19 9.48 -0.21
CA GLU A 20 -13.85 9.52 1.22
C GLU A 20 -13.96 8.14 1.85
N GLY A 21 -13.11 7.88 2.84
CA GLY A 21 -13.16 6.62 3.59
C GLY A 21 -12.10 6.54 4.67
N HIS A 22 -12.04 5.38 5.34
CA HIS A 22 -11.00 5.14 6.33
C HIS A 22 -9.66 4.86 5.66
N ALA A 23 -8.59 5.53 6.08
CA ALA A 23 -7.31 5.43 5.38
C ALA A 23 -6.69 4.03 5.41
N ASP A 24 -6.90 3.27 6.50
CA ASP A 24 -6.39 1.90 6.58
C ASP A 24 -7.16 0.93 5.68
N VAL A 25 -8.48 1.14 5.50
CA VAL A 25 -9.30 0.36 4.56
C VAL A 25 -8.86 0.63 3.12
N VAL A 26 -8.71 1.90 2.77
CA VAL A 26 -8.19 2.32 1.46
C VAL A 26 -6.75 1.80 1.25
N GLY A 27 -5.95 1.79 2.31
CA GLY A 27 -4.61 1.20 2.30
C GLY A 27 -4.62 -0.29 1.96
N ALA A 28 -5.48 -1.07 2.62
CA ALA A 28 -5.63 -2.50 2.34
C ALA A 28 -6.06 -2.77 0.89
N ILE A 29 -7.03 -2.01 0.38
CA ILE A 29 -7.49 -2.09 -1.02
C ILE A 29 -6.35 -1.80 -1.99
N ASN A 30 -5.57 -0.75 -1.74
CA ASN A 30 -4.44 -0.38 -2.61
C ASN A 30 -3.34 -1.45 -2.65
N ILE A 31 -3.06 -2.10 -1.51
CA ILE A 31 -2.11 -3.21 -1.43
C ILE A 31 -2.63 -4.42 -2.22
N LEU A 32 -3.90 -4.80 -2.01
CA LEU A 32 -4.53 -5.90 -2.73
C LEU A 32 -4.50 -5.68 -4.25
N ALA A 33 -4.89 -4.49 -4.71
CA ALA A 33 -4.88 -4.12 -6.12
C ALA A 33 -3.46 -4.17 -6.73
N ARG A 34 -2.44 -3.77 -5.97
CA ARG A 34 -1.04 -3.94 -6.39
C ARG A 34 -0.67 -5.41 -6.52
N GLY A 35 -1.04 -6.25 -5.55
CA GLY A 35 -0.79 -7.69 -5.59
C GLY A 35 -1.42 -8.36 -6.82
N HIS A 36 -2.68 -8.04 -7.13
CA HIS A 36 -3.34 -8.53 -8.34
C HIS A 36 -2.62 -8.12 -9.62
N ARG A 37 -2.15 -6.88 -9.71
CA ARG A 37 -1.40 -6.41 -10.88
C ARG A 37 -0.09 -7.18 -11.06
N VAL A 38 0.63 -7.42 -9.97
CA VAL A 38 1.85 -8.23 -10.00
C VAL A 38 1.56 -9.66 -10.45
N ALA A 39 0.53 -10.29 -9.90
CA ALA A 39 0.15 -11.65 -10.28
C ALA A 39 -0.34 -11.77 -11.74
N ALA A 40 -1.13 -10.79 -12.22
CA ALA A 40 -1.76 -10.86 -13.54
C ALA A 40 -0.85 -10.35 -14.68
N CYS A 41 -0.04 -9.32 -14.42
CA CYS A 41 0.79 -8.67 -15.44
C CYS A 41 2.25 -9.14 -15.42
N GLY A 42 2.64 -10.01 -14.47
CA GLY A 42 4.02 -10.46 -14.32
C GLY A 42 4.98 -9.33 -13.95
N GLU A 43 4.48 -8.24 -13.35
CA GLU A 43 5.35 -7.15 -12.89
C GLU A 43 6.36 -7.69 -11.87
N PRO A 44 7.61 -7.24 -11.90
CA PRO A 44 8.62 -7.75 -10.98
C PRO A 44 8.17 -7.50 -9.54
N VAL A 45 7.97 -8.57 -8.77
CA VAL A 45 7.89 -8.49 -7.31
C VAL A 45 9.23 -7.93 -6.86
N GLN A 46 9.25 -6.79 -6.17
CA GLN A 46 10.41 -6.43 -5.35
C GLN A 46 10.46 -7.42 -4.18
N SER A 47 10.98 -8.62 -4.47
CA SER A 47 11.17 -9.70 -3.49
C SER A 47 12.47 -9.51 -2.70
N GLY A 48 13.21 -8.43 -2.95
CA GLY A 48 14.41 -8.11 -2.21
C GLY A 48 14.05 -7.79 -0.77
N ARG A 49 14.62 -8.55 0.19
CA ARG A 49 14.64 -8.16 1.60
C ARG A 49 15.11 -6.70 1.68
N SER A 50 14.31 -5.85 2.32
CA SER A 50 14.76 -4.50 2.64
C SER A 50 16.07 -4.60 3.41
N VAL A 51 17.06 -3.78 3.06
CA VAL A 51 18.35 -3.68 3.77
C VAL A 51 18.15 -3.32 5.25
N LYS A 52 16.95 -2.87 5.61
CA LYS A 52 16.50 -2.51 6.97
C LYS A 52 15.76 -3.65 7.71
N GLN A 53 15.56 -4.82 7.10
CA GLN A 53 14.87 -5.93 7.77
C GLN A 53 15.85 -6.68 8.67
N GLU A 54 15.59 -6.68 9.98
CA GLU A 54 16.30 -7.50 10.96
C GLU A 54 16.30 -8.98 10.49
N PRO A 55 17.38 -9.75 10.72
CA PRO A 55 17.36 -11.19 10.48
C PRO A 55 16.24 -11.82 11.33
N ALA A 56 15.39 -12.63 10.70
CA ALA A 56 14.54 -13.51 11.50
C ALA A 56 15.49 -14.57 12.07
N GLU A 57 15.59 -14.65 13.40
CA GLU A 57 16.40 -15.67 14.06
C GLU A 57 15.97 -17.05 13.54
N ALA A 58 16.91 -17.74 12.92
CA ALA A 58 16.77 -19.15 12.60
C ALA A 58 17.08 -19.95 13.86
N ILE A 59 16.08 -20.65 14.38
CA ILE A 59 16.22 -21.71 15.39
C ILE A 59 16.99 -22.90 14.82
#